data_AF-A0A7Y3P8P1-F1
#
_entry.id   AF-A0A7Y3P8P1-F1
#
_cell.length_a   1.000
_cell.length_b   1.000
_cell.length_c   1.000
_cell.angle_alpha   90.00
_cell.angle_beta   90.00
_cell.angle_gamma   90.00
#
_symmetry.space_group_name_H-M   'P 1'
#
loop_
_entity.id
_entity.type
_entity.pdbx_description
1 polymer ?
#
loop_
_entity_poly.entity_id
_entity_poly.type
_entity_poly.pdbx_seq_one_letter_code
_entity_poly.pdbx_strand_id
1 'polypeptide(L)'
;LTRLLASSTIDVMSLAVALVSLGALTVRTSPPLASGLLVAALSLVGAHALYKPLLFLGAGSLERASGTRDLDLLGGLLRRMPLTSSAMIVGAAAAVGVPLTAGFAAEWLSLQSLFSALIERRTTTTLLASLVLVALALAAGLVTLAMGKLVGIGLLSRPRSPQAATATEGRGLATGVLVSLAASVLGLGIWTGWIAAPARVTCEVVRCASGPVTRSLSVESLGAHASTRPFVLAIALLVALVVVLLTRRLARAGVRETIAWACGRASLSSRMQYTATSFAEPVERVFVDVVQPRADLDIVGEETRREQQVARGYRRESDDVVERLLYQPVIEVAHRLGRRARVLASGGVNLYAGYGFVALLILLVVVSR
;
A
#
# COMPACT_ATOMS: atom_id res chain seq x y z
N LEU A 1 -6.91 -0.12 -11.03
CA LEU A 1 -5.61 -0.66 -10.57
C LEU A 1 -4.69 0.41 -9.97
N THR A 2 -4.31 1.44 -10.73
CA THR A 2 -3.38 2.50 -10.28
C THR A 2 -3.82 3.20 -8.99
N ARG A 3 -5.11 3.52 -8.84
CA ARG A 3 -5.64 4.13 -7.61
C ARG A 3 -5.42 3.24 -6.37
N LEU A 4 -5.66 1.94 -6.47
CA LEU A 4 -5.43 0.97 -5.40
C LEU A 4 -3.94 0.89 -5.00
N LEU A 5 -3.06 0.96 -5.99
CA LEU A 5 -1.61 1.01 -5.72
C LEU A 5 -1.23 2.37 -5.11
N ALA A 6 -1.77 3.49 -5.58
CA ALA A 6 -1.46 4.79 -5.00
C ALA A 6 -1.92 4.90 -3.53
N SER A 7 -3.15 4.46 -3.21
CA SER A 7 -3.67 4.51 -1.84
C SER A 7 -2.82 3.69 -0.87
N SER A 8 -2.46 2.47 -1.24
CA SER A 8 -1.55 1.64 -0.44
C SER A 8 -0.12 2.19 -0.33
N THR A 9 0.27 3.18 -1.14
CA THR A 9 1.54 3.92 -0.91
C THR A 9 1.38 4.97 0.17
N ILE A 10 0.24 5.66 0.19
CA ILE A 10 -0.08 6.64 1.22
C ILE A 10 -0.05 5.98 2.60
N ASP A 11 -0.61 4.77 2.74
CA ASP A 11 -0.63 4.02 4.00
C ASP A 11 0.79 3.77 4.54
N VAL A 12 1.67 3.19 3.72
CA VAL A 12 3.05 2.85 4.12
C VAL A 12 3.88 4.09 4.40
N MET A 13 3.74 5.16 3.60
CA MET A 13 4.49 6.41 3.80
C MET A 13 4.03 7.15 5.05
N SER A 14 2.73 7.14 5.34
CA SER A 14 2.18 7.73 6.57
C SER A 14 2.70 7.00 7.81
N LEU A 15 2.80 5.67 7.75
CA LEU A 15 3.41 4.89 8.82
C LEU A 15 4.90 5.22 9.01
N ALA A 16 5.66 5.35 7.91
CA ALA A 16 7.07 5.74 8.00
C ALA A 16 7.23 7.12 8.66
N VAL A 17 6.41 8.10 8.29
CA VAL A 17 6.40 9.43 8.91
C VAL A 17 6.04 9.38 10.40
N ALA A 18 5.07 8.54 10.78
CA ALA A 18 4.68 8.36 12.18
C ALA A 18 5.83 7.75 13.02
N LEU A 19 6.54 6.76 12.48
CA LEU A 19 7.72 6.17 13.11
C LEU A 19 8.87 7.19 13.27
N VAL A 20 9.13 8.01 12.25
CA VAL A 20 10.13 9.10 12.34
C VAL A 20 9.74 10.09 13.42
N SER A 21 8.47 10.49 13.47
CA SER A 21 7.95 11.47 14.43
C SER A 21 8.05 10.97 15.87
N LEU A 22 7.70 9.70 16.11
CA LEU A 22 7.86 9.07 17.41
C LEU A 22 9.34 8.90 17.78
N GLY A 23 10.19 8.53 16.81
CA GLY A 23 11.63 8.45 17.01
C GLY A 23 12.24 9.79 17.42
N ALA A 24 11.86 10.88 16.74
CA ALA A 24 12.29 12.23 17.06
C ALA A 24 11.88 12.66 18.49
N LEU A 25 10.66 12.31 18.91
CA LEU A 25 10.18 12.57 20.27
C LEU A 25 11.04 11.89 21.34
N THR A 26 11.57 10.70 21.05
CA THR A 26 12.32 9.90 22.02
C THR A 26 13.84 10.09 21.93
N VAL A 27 14.36 10.91 21.00
CA VAL A 27 15.81 11.14 20.82
C VAL A 27 16.49 11.56 22.12
N ARG A 28 15.87 12.46 22.89
CA ARG A 28 16.45 13.01 24.11
C ARG A 28 16.26 12.12 25.34
N THR A 29 15.20 11.32 25.35
CA THR A 29 14.82 10.52 26.51
C THR A 29 15.43 9.12 26.45
N SER A 30 15.49 8.56 25.24
CA SER A 30 15.73 7.15 24.98
C SER A 30 16.42 7.00 23.61
N PRO A 31 17.71 7.38 23.48
CA PRO A 31 18.45 7.31 22.22
C PRO A 31 18.38 5.93 21.51
N PRO A 32 18.45 4.79 22.22
CA PRO A 32 18.33 3.47 21.58
C PRO A 32 16.94 3.21 20.98
N LEU A 33 15.86 3.61 21.68
CA LEU A 33 14.49 3.50 21.16
C LEU A 33 14.32 4.39 19.92
N ALA A 34 14.80 5.62 19.98
CA ALA A 34 14.76 6.56 18.87
C ALA A 34 15.49 6.00 17.64
N SER A 35 16.68 5.43 17.81
CA SER A 35 17.37 4.73 16.73
C SER A 35 16.52 3.59 16.17
N GLY A 36 15.97 2.70 17.01
CA GLY A 36 15.11 1.60 16.57
C GLY A 36 13.91 2.04 15.72
N LEU A 37 13.22 3.10 16.12
CA LEU A 37 12.09 3.67 15.37
C LEU A 37 12.51 4.28 14.02
N LEU A 38 13.66 4.97 13.99
CA LEU A 38 14.20 5.55 12.76
C LEU A 38 14.69 4.47 11.77
N VAL A 39 15.35 3.41 12.26
CA VAL A 39 15.74 2.26 11.41
C VAL A 39 14.50 1.60 10.85
N ALA A 40 13.46 1.37 11.67
CA ALA A 40 12.20 0.82 11.21
C ALA A 40 11.61 1.65 10.06
N ALA A 41 11.55 2.97 10.22
CA ALA A 41 11.06 3.87 9.18
C ALA A 41 11.89 3.80 7.89
N LEU A 42 13.22 3.87 7.99
CA LEU A 42 14.12 3.78 6.83
C LEU A 42 14.03 2.42 6.14
N SER A 43 13.93 1.33 6.91
CA SER A 43 13.75 -0.01 6.37
C SER A 43 12.41 -0.15 5.66
N LEU A 44 11.35 0.44 6.20
CA LEU A 44 10.02 0.44 5.59
C LEU A 44 10.03 1.19 4.25
N VAL A 45 10.65 2.37 4.20
CA VAL A 45 10.83 3.14 2.95
C VAL A 45 11.70 2.36 1.95
N GLY A 46 12.79 1.74 2.39
CA GLY A 46 13.68 0.96 1.54
C GLY A 46 12.98 -0.26 0.92
N ALA A 47 12.24 -1.03 1.73
CA ALA A 47 11.43 -2.14 1.23
C ALA A 47 10.35 -1.64 0.25
N HIS A 48 9.67 -0.54 0.58
CA HIS A 48 8.67 0.08 -0.28
C HIS A 48 9.21 0.51 -1.64
N ALA A 49 10.41 1.09 -1.66
CA ALA A 49 11.10 1.51 -2.88
C ALA A 49 11.44 0.32 -3.82
N LEU A 50 11.33 -0.92 -3.36
CA LEU A 50 11.53 -2.12 -4.19
C LEU A 50 10.21 -2.71 -4.68
N TYR A 51 9.31 -3.06 -3.76
CA TYR A 51 8.08 -3.77 -4.14
C TYR A 51 7.05 -2.86 -4.80
N LYS A 52 7.09 -1.54 -4.57
CA LYS A 52 6.12 -0.63 -5.15
C LYS A 52 6.36 -0.34 -6.63
N PRO A 53 7.58 0.01 -7.08
CA PRO A 53 7.88 0.08 -8.50
C PRO A 53 7.58 -1.23 -9.22
N LEU A 54 7.89 -2.37 -8.60
CA LEU A 54 7.52 -3.70 -9.11
C LEU A 54 6.01 -3.81 -9.38
N LEU A 55 5.15 -3.40 -8.44
CA LEU A 55 3.71 -3.43 -8.60
C LEU A 55 3.20 -2.45 -9.68
N PHE A 56 3.74 -1.23 -9.76
CA PHE A 56 3.35 -0.23 -10.77
C PHE A 56 3.82 -0.62 -12.18
N LEU A 57 5.04 -1.12 -12.33
CA LEU A 57 5.55 -1.65 -13.60
C LEU A 57 4.75 -2.87 -14.03
N GLY A 58 4.40 -3.75 -13.09
CA GLY A 58 3.53 -4.89 -13.33
C GLY A 58 2.17 -4.44 -13.84
N ALA A 59 1.52 -3.48 -13.15
CA ALA A 59 0.26 -2.89 -13.56
C ALA A 59 0.32 -2.28 -14.97
N GLY A 60 1.40 -1.59 -15.32
CA GLY A 60 1.63 -1.06 -16.67
C GLY A 60 1.81 -2.15 -17.72
N SER A 61 2.45 -3.27 -17.38
CA SER A 61 2.53 -4.44 -18.26
C SER A 61 1.18 -5.13 -18.45
N LEU A 62 0.36 -5.26 -17.39
CA LEU A 62 -1.00 -5.80 -17.51
C LEU A 62 -1.87 -4.93 -18.40
N GLU A 63 -1.82 -3.62 -18.21
CA GLU A 63 -2.59 -2.68 -19.04
C GLU A 63 -2.16 -2.75 -20.51
N ARG A 64 -0.86 -2.75 -20.81
CA ARG A 64 -0.38 -2.88 -22.19
C ARG A 64 -0.86 -4.17 -22.85
N ALA A 65 -0.96 -5.26 -22.10
CA ALA A 65 -1.37 -6.56 -22.64
C ALA A 65 -2.90 -6.75 -22.71
N SER A 66 -3.66 -6.13 -21.81
CA SER A 66 -5.11 -6.32 -21.69
C SER A 66 -5.95 -5.11 -22.11
N GLY A 67 -5.32 -3.97 -22.41
CA GLY A 67 -5.97 -2.73 -22.82
C GLY A 67 -6.73 -1.99 -21.71
N THR A 68 -6.68 -2.46 -20.46
CA THR A 68 -7.43 -1.83 -19.35
C THR A 68 -6.69 -1.91 -18.01
N ARG A 69 -6.98 -0.94 -17.13
CA ARG A 69 -6.56 -0.92 -15.72
C ARG A 69 -7.71 -1.25 -14.76
N ASP A 70 -8.89 -1.56 -15.29
CA ASP A 70 -10.08 -1.87 -14.50
C ASP A 70 -10.03 -3.30 -13.99
N LEU A 71 -9.97 -3.46 -12.66
CA LEU A 71 -9.88 -4.77 -12.02
C LEU A 71 -11.14 -5.63 -12.26
N ASP A 72 -12.29 -5.03 -12.54
CA ASP A 72 -13.52 -5.74 -12.86
C ASP A 72 -13.49 -6.38 -14.26
N LEU A 73 -12.63 -5.88 -15.15
CA LEU A 73 -12.46 -6.38 -16.51
C LEU A 73 -11.24 -7.31 -16.67
N LEU A 74 -10.38 -7.37 -15.67
CA LEU A 74 -9.20 -8.25 -15.65
C LEU A 74 -9.54 -9.65 -15.13
N GLY A 75 -8.61 -10.58 -15.37
CA GLY A 75 -8.65 -11.94 -14.86
C GLY A 75 -7.83 -12.91 -15.71
N GLY A 76 -7.41 -14.03 -15.11
CA GLY A 76 -6.74 -15.13 -15.82
C GLY A 76 -5.30 -14.85 -16.26
N LEU A 77 -4.73 -13.73 -15.83
CA LEU A 77 -3.43 -13.24 -16.30
C LEU A 77 -2.27 -14.08 -15.78
N LEU A 78 -2.40 -14.78 -14.64
CA LEU A 78 -1.34 -15.64 -14.13
C LEU A 78 -0.93 -16.74 -15.12
N ARG A 79 -1.89 -17.29 -15.89
CA ARG A 79 -1.60 -18.31 -16.91
C ARG A 79 -1.12 -17.71 -18.24
N ARG A 80 -1.41 -16.43 -18.50
CA ARG A 80 -1.13 -15.75 -19.76
C ARG A 80 0.18 -14.95 -19.75
N MET A 81 0.48 -14.38 -18.60
CA MET A 81 1.67 -13.58 -18.29
C MET A 81 2.29 -14.11 -16.98
N PRO A 82 2.81 -15.35 -16.97
CA PRO A 82 3.26 -16.01 -15.74
C PRO A 82 4.42 -15.29 -15.06
N LEU A 83 5.35 -14.67 -15.81
CA LEU A 83 6.48 -13.96 -15.23
C LEU A 83 6.03 -12.64 -14.60
N THR A 84 5.29 -11.82 -15.36
CA THR A 84 4.74 -10.56 -14.85
C THR A 84 3.82 -10.79 -13.65
N SER A 85 2.91 -11.76 -13.74
CA SER A 85 1.95 -12.04 -12.66
C SER A 85 2.62 -12.61 -11.42
N SER A 86 3.61 -13.51 -11.57
CA SER A 86 4.35 -14.05 -10.42
C SER A 86 5.19 -12.96 -9.75
N ALA A 87 5.82 -12.07 -10.53
CA ALA A 87 6.55 -10.93 -10.00
C ALA A 87 5.61 -9.97 -9.22
N MET A 88 4.41 -9.71 -9.75
CA MET A 88 3.39 -8.94 -9.03
C MET A 88 2.89 -9.64 -7.76
N ILE A 89 2.76 -10.97 -7.76
CA ILE A 89 2.42 -11.73 -6.54
C ILE A 89 3.52 -11.57 -5.49
N VAL A 90 4.80 -11.59 -5.86
CA VAL A 90 5.91 -11.31 -4.94
C VAL A 90 5.82 -9.89 -4.40
N GLY A 91 5.54 -8.90 -5.25
CA GLY A 91 5.33 -7.51 -4.82
C GLY A 91 4.15 -7.35 -3.87
N ALA A 92 3.03 -8.03 -4.15
CA ALA A 92 1.84 -8.04 -3.31
C ALA A 92 2.08 -8.74 -1.96
N ALA A 93 2.82 -9.85 -1.97
CA ALA A 93 3.26 -10.55 -0.77
C ALA A 93 4.16 -9.66 0.09
N ALA A 94 5.06 -8.88 -0.53
CA ALA A 94 5.90 -7.93 0.19
C ALA A 94 5.10 -6.78 0.80
N ALA A 95 4.10 -6.25 0.08
CA ALA A 95 3.23 -5.20 0.59
C ALA A 95 2.37 -5.64 1.79
N VAL A 96 2.07 -6.94 1.93
CA VAL A 96 1.29 -7.50 3.06
C VAL A 96 2.19 -8.04 4.18
N GLY A 97 3.51 -7.95 4.04
CA GLY A 97 4.43 -8.48 5.04
C GLY A 97 4.45 -10.01 5.11
N VAL A 98 4.30 -10.72 3.99
CA VAL A 98 4.47 -12.19 3.95
C VAL A 98 5.92 -12.55 4.28
N PRO A 99 6.19 -13.57 5.12
CA PRO A 99 7.55 -14.04 5.39
C PRO A 99 8.41 -14.20 4.13
N LEU A 100 9.72 -13.97 4.28
CA LEU A 100 10.74 -14.03 3.21
C LEU A 100 10.77 -12.84 2.25
N THR A 101 9.92 -11.84 2.46
CA THR A 101 9.94 -10.59 1.69
C THR A 101 10.64 -9.48 2.46
N ALA A 102 11.25 -8.54 1.75
CA ALA A 102 11.83 -7.34 2.36
C ALA A 102 10.79 -6.51 3.15
N GLY A 103 9.52 -6.54 2.73
CA GLY A 103 8.41 -5.88 3.43
C GLY A 103 8.17 -6.46 4.83
N PHE A 104 8.19 -7.80 4.96
CA PHE A 104 8.08 -8.46 6.27
C PHE A 104 9.20 -8.03 7.21
N ALA A 105 10.46 -7.99 6.73
CA ALA A 105 11.59 -7.59 7.57
C ALA A 105 11.43 -6.15 8.12
N ALA A 106 10.92 -5.24 7.30
CA ALA A 106 10.70 -3.85 7.69
C ALA A 106 9.49 -3.65 8.62
N GLU A 107 8.36 -4.30 8.34
CA GLU A 107 7.18 -4.24 9.19
C GLU A 107 7.42 -4.93 10.54
N TRP A 108 8.15 -6.04 10.55
CA TRP A 108 8.54 -6.71 11.77
C TRP A 108 9.40 -5.81 12.66
N LEU A 109 10.38 -5.11 12.08
CA LEU A 109 11.19 -4.14 12.80
C LEU A 109 10.33 -2.97 13.32
N SER A 110 9.34 -2.52 12.54
CA SER A 110 8.38 -1.49 12.97
C SER A 110 7.56 -1.95 14.18
N LEU A 111 7.04 -3.18 14.16
CA LEU A 111 6.34 -3.77 15.30
C LEU A 111 7.23 -3.83 16.54
N GLN A 112 8.47 -4.33 16.39
CA GLN A 112 9.41 -4.42 17.51
C GLN A 112 9.71 -3.06 18.13
N SER A 113 10.00 -2.04 17.32
CA SER A 113 10.28 -0.70 17.82
C SER A 113 9.07 -0.05 18.48
N LEU A 114 7.86 -0.28 17.97
CA LEU A 114 6.63 0.18 18.60
C LEU A 114 6.36 -0.53 19.93
N PHE A 115 6.59 -1.85 20.02
CA PHE A 115 6.47 -2.59 21.29
C PHE A 115 7.48 -2.10 22.32
N SER A 116 8.73 -1.84 21.94
CA SER A 116 9.71 -1.22 22.84
C SER A 116 9.24 0.15 23.34
N ALA A 117 8.61 0.95 22.48
CA ALA A 117 8.08 2.28 22.85
C ALA A 117 6.90 2.19 23.84
N LEU A 118 6.13 1.09 23.82
CA LEU A 118 5.07 0.84 24.80
C LEU A 118 5.63 0.54 26.20
N ILE A 119 6.82 -0.10 26.27
CA ILE A 119 7.45 -0.53 27.52
C ILE A 119 8.23 0.62 28.21
N GLU A 120 8.52 1.72 27.51
CA GLU A 120 9.27 2.90 27.98
C GLU A 120 8.66 3.62 29.20
N ARG A 121 7.44 3.24 29.65
CA ARG A 121 6.69 3.78 30.82
C ARG A 121 6.42 5.29 30.82
N ARG A 122 6.66 6.00 29.71
CA ARG A 122 6.28 7.41 29.55
C ARG A 122 4.91 7.51 28.88
N THR A 123 3.98 8.22 29.52
CA THR A 123 2.59 8.34 29.06
C THR A 123 2.47 8.79 27.61
N THR A 124 3.17 9.87 27.23
CA THR A 124 3.08 10.42 25.86
C THR A 124 3.60 9.44 24.80
N THR A 125 4.73 8.76 25.05
CA THR A 125 5.30 7.82 24.07
C THR A 125 4.44 6.57 23.97
N THR A 126 3.94 6.05 25.09
CA THR A 126 3.05 4.87 25.11
C THR A 126 1.73 5.16 24.39
N LEU A 127 1.12 6.33 24.60
CA LEU A 127 -0.12 6.72 23.92
C LEU A 127 0.08 6.85 22.41
N LEU A 128 1.12 7.57 21.98
CA LEU A 128 1.42 7.74 20.55
C LEU A 128 1.81 6.42 19.88
N ALA A 129 2.66 5.61 20.53
CA ALA A 129 3.03 4.28 20.04
C ALA A 129 1.80 3.37 19.89
N SER A 130 0.85 3.43 20.84
CA SER A 130 -0.40 2.67 20.77
C SER A 130 -1.25 3.09 19.57
N LEU A 131 -1.36 4.40 19.32
CA LEU A 131 -2.07 4.93 18.16
C LEU A 131 -1.42 4.49 16.84
N VAL A 132 -0.10 4.55 16.75
CA VAL A 132 0.65 4.11 15.56
C VAL A 132 0.52 2.60 15.36
N LEU A 133 0.51 1.80 16.43
CA LEU A 133 0.32 0.36 16.36
C LEU A 133 -1.07 -0.02 15.84
N VAL A 134 -2.12 0.68 16.30
CA VAL A 134 -3.49 0.51 15.78
C VAL A 134 -3.56 0.89 14.31
N ALA A 135 -2.95 2.03 13.92
CA ALA A 135 -2.90 2.46 12.53
C ALA A 135 -2.17 1.44 11.63
N LEU A 136 -1.04 0.90 12.10
CA LEU A 136 -0.30 -0.18 11.42
C LEU A 136 -1.17 -1.43 11.24
N ALA A 137 -1.88 -1.87 12.28
CA ALA A 137 -2.76 -3.05 12.21
C ALA A 137 -3.91 -2.86 11.21
N LEU A 138 -4.55 -1.69 11.23
CA LEU A 138 -5.61 -1.34 10.28
C LEU A 138 -5.08 -1.27 8.83
N ALA A 139 -3.93 -0.61 8.63
CA ALA A 139 -3.28 -0.53 7.34
C ALA A 139 -2.91 -1.92 6.80
N ALA A 140 -2.32 -2.78 7.62
CA ALA A 140 -1.99 -4.16 7.25
C ALA A 140 -3.24 -4.94 6.81
N GLY A 141 -4.37 -4.81 7.53
CA GLY A 141 -5.64 -5.43 7.16
C GLY A 141 -6.19 -4.93 5.82
N LEU A 142 -6.22 -3.62 5.61
CA LEU A 142 -6.71 -3.00 4.36
C LEU A 142 -5.81 -3.33 3.16
N VAL A 143 -4.49 -3.30 3.35
CA VAL A 143 -3.52 -3.68 2.31
C VAL A 143 -3.65 -5.17 1.98
N THR A 144 -3.89 -6.03 2.96
CA THR A 144 -4.18 -7.47 2.74
C THR A 144 -5.40 -7.65 1.85
N LEU A 145 -6.48 -6.94 2.13
CA LEU A 145 -7.70 -6.98 1.32
C LEU A 145 -7.45 -6.44 -0.10
N ALA A 146 -6.73 -5.31 -0.21
CA ALA A 146 -6.41 -4.70 -1.50
C ALA A 146 -5.50 -5.57 -2.38
N MET A 147 -4.46 -6.17 -1.79
CA MET A 147 -3.55 -7.08 -2.50
C MET A 147 -4.21 -8.43 -2.79
N GLY A 148 -5.04 -8.94 -1.87
CA GLY A 148 -5.87 -10.12 -2.09
C GLY A 148 -6.84 -9.92 -3.26
N LYS A 149 -7.44 -8.74 -3.37
CA LYS A 149 -8.25 -8.33 -4.53
C LYS A 149 -7.43 -8.31 -5.82
N LEU A 150 -6.26 -7.69 -5.82
CA LEU A 150 -5.37 -7.66 -6.98
C LEU A 150 -4.99 -9.08 -7.45
N VAL A 151 -4.48 -9.90 -6.54
CA VAL A 151 -3.97 -11.24 -6.85
C VAL A 151 -5.13 -12.19 -7.20
N GLY A 152 -6.15 -12.28 -6.35
CA GLY A 152 -7.27 -13.19 -6.54
C GLY A 152 -8.13 -12.83 -7.75
N ILE A 153 -8.57 -11.56 -7.84
CA ILE A 153 -9.54 -11.12 -8.85
C ILE A 153 -8.85 -10.66 -10.13
N GLY A 154 -7.73 -9.95 -10.03
CA GLY A 154 -7.00 -9.45 -11.20
C GLY A 154 -6.15 -10.51 -11.91
N LEU A 155 -5.47 -11.39 -11.15
CA LEU A 155 -4.48 -12.33 -11.72
C LEU A 155 -4.99 -13.78 -11.83
N LEU A 156 -5.58 -14.33 -10.76
CA LEU A 156 -5.93 -15.76 -10.67
C LEU A 156 -7.33 -16.12 -11.20
N SER A 157 -8.24 -15.15 -11.31
CA SER A 157 -9.63 -15.37 -11.74
C SER A 157 -9.75 -15.87 -13.19
N ARG A 158 -10.96 -16.06 -13.71
CA ARG A 158 -11.15 -16.32 -15.15
C ARG A 158 -11.05 -15.00 -15.92
N PRO A 159 -10.53 -15.01 -17.16
CA PRO A 159 -10.49 -13.80 -17.98
C PRO A 159 -11.91 -13.27 -18.21
N ARG A 160 -12.11 -11.98 -17.93
CA ARG A 160 -13.41 -11.30 -18.03
C ARG A 160 -13.59 -10.50 -19.31
N SER A 161 -12.50 -9.98 -19.88
CA SER A 161 -12.49 -9.33 -21.19
C SER A 161 -11.86 -10.22 -22.26
N PRO A 162 -12.27 -10.07 -23.54
CA PRO A 162 -11.60 -10.73 -24.67
C PRO A 162 -10.10 -10.43 -24.71
N GLN A 163 -9.71 -9.19 -24.41
CA GLN A 163 -8.33 -8.73 -24.39
C GLN A 163 -7.53 -9.41 -23.27
N ALA A 164 -8.08 -9.58 -22.07
CA ALA A 164 -7.45 -10.38 -21.01
C ALA A 164 -7.34 -11.87 -21.41
N ALA A 165 -8.31 -12.38 -22.16
CA ALA A 165 -8.31 -13.73 -22.70
C ALA A 165 -7.37 -13.93 -23.90
N THR A 166 -6.73 -12.89 -24.43
CA THR A 166 -5.70 -12.99 -25.48
C THR A 166 -4.39 -12.34 -25.07
N ALA A 167 -4.29 -11.85 -23.82
CA ALA A 167 -3.09 -11.24 -23.29
C ALA A 167 -1.90 -12.21 -23.40
N THR A 168 -0.73 -11.64 -23.67
CA THR A 168 0.53 -12.38 -23.80
C THR A 168 1.61 -11.70 -22.98
N GLU A 169 2.54 -12.49 -22.46
CA GLU A 169 3.71 -11.98 -21.74
C GLU A 169 4.50 -10.97 -22.60
N GLY A 170 4.90 -9.86 -21.99
CA GLY A 170 5.81 -8.91 -22.62
C GLY A 170 7.19 -9.55 -22.81
N ARG A 171 7.85 -9.29 -23.94
CA ARG A 171 9.23 -9.75 -24.17
C ARG A 171 10.21 -8.62 -23.95
N GLY A 172 11.40 -8.95 -23.46
CA GLY A 172 12.52 -8.01 -23.34
C GLY A 172 12.71 -7.38 -21.95
N LEU A 173 13.27 -6.18 -21.94
CA LEU A 173 13.80 -5.51 -20.74
C LEU A 173 12.76 -5.30 -19.64
N ALA A 174 11.50 -4.99 -19.99
CA ALA A 174 10.45 -4.76 -19.00
C ALA A 174 10.20 -5.98 -18.10
N THR A 175 10.12 -7.18 -18.68
CA THR A 175 9.92 -8.43 -17.93
C THR A 175 11.17 -8.78 -17.14
N GLY A 176 12.36 -8.52 -17.70
CA GLY A 176 13.63 -8.67 -16.98
C GLY A 176 13.70 -7.80 -15.73
N VAL A 177 13.26 -6.55 -15.80
CA VAL A 177 13.20 -5.61 -14.66
C VAL A 177 12.19 -6.09 -13.61
N LEU A 178 11.03 -6.61 -14.01
CA LEU A 178 10.05 -7.15 -13.06
C LEU A 178 10.61 -8.36 -12.30
N VAL A 179 11.25 -9.29 -13.02
CA VAL A 179 11.84 -10.49 -12.42
C VAL A 179 13.01 -10.10 -11.51
N SER A 180 13.86 -9.14 -11.91
CA SER A 180 14.97 -8.69 -11.07
C SER A 180 14.49 -8.00 -9.80
N LEU A 181 13.49 -7.12 -9.88
CA LEU A 181 12.89 -6.49 -8.70
C LEU A 181 12.24 -7.52 -7.77
N ALA A 182 11.52 -8.50 -8.31
CA ALA A 182 10.95 -9.58 -7.50
C ALA A 182 12.05 -10.41 -6.81
N ALA A 183 13.13 -10.73 -7.52
CA ALA A 183 14.28 -11.41 -6.94
C ALA A 183 14.96 -10.57 -5.85
N SER A 184 15.10 -9.25 -6.04
CA SER A 184 15.64 -8.35 -5.02
C SER A 184 14.76 -8.28 -3.78
N VAL A 185 13.43 -8.24 -3.94
CA VAL A 185 12.47 -8.24 -2.83
C VAL A 185 12.60 -9.50 -1.96
N LEU A 186 12.75 -10.67 -2.58
CA LEU A 186 12.96 -11.94 -1.87
C LEU A 186 14.37 -12.03 -1.28
N GLY A 187 15.40 -11.66 -2.05
CA GLY A 187 16.79 -11.69 -1.64
C GLY A 187 17.04 -10.85 -0.40
N LEU A 188 16.50 -9.63 -0.37
CA LEU A 188 16.60 -8.73 0.79
C LEU A 188 15.68 -9.13 1.96
N GLY A 189 14.63 -9.91 1.72
CA GLY A 189 13.84 -10.52 2.78
C GLY A 189 14.56 -11.66 3.50
N ILE A 190 15.34 -12.47 2.76
CA ILE A 190 16.14 -13.57 3.30
C ILE A 190 17.43 -13.04 3.94
N TRP A 191 18.12 -12.12 3.25
CA TRP A 191 19.35 -11.50 3.72
C TRP A 191 19.06 -10.11 4.29
N THR A 192 18.80 -10.03 5.60
CA THR A 192 18.47 -8.77 6.29
C THR A 192 19.68 -7.87 6.59
N GLY A 193 20.87 -8.20 6.08
CA GLY A 193 22.08 -7.42 6.28
C GLY A 193 22.00 -5.96 5.80
N TRP A 194 21.12 -5.67 4.83
CA TRP A 194 20.87 -4.31 4.33
C TRP A 194 20.33 -3.34 5.40
N ILE A 195 19.73 -3.85 6.49
CA ILE A 195 19.24 -3.04 7.62
C ILE A 195 20.41 -2.50 8.47
N ALA A 196 21.59 -3.13 8.39
CA ALA A 196 22.73 -2.76 9.22
C ALA A 196 23.28 -1.37 8.93
N ALA A 197 23.27 -0.93 7.68
CA ALA A 197 23.73 0.42 7.33
C ALA A 197 22.82 1.51 7.91
N PRO A 198 21.48 1.48 7.70
CA PRO A 198 20.54 2.36 8.40
C PRO A 198 20.68 2.31 9.93
N ALA A 199 20.91 1.13 10.51
CA ALA A 199 21.12 0.97 11.95
C ALA A 199 22.33 1.73 12.49
N ARG A 200 23.47 1.64 11.78
CA ARG A 200 24.69 2.38 12.16
C ARG A 200 24.47 3.89 12.06
N VAL A 201 23.95 4.35 10.92
CA VAL A 201 23.75 5.79 10.67
C VAL A 201 22.79 6.41 11.67
N THR A 202 21.64 5.78 11.92
CA THR A 202 20.66 6.33 12.88
C THR A 202 21.20 6.34 14.30
N CYS A 203 21.96 5.33 14.72
CA CYS A 203 22.57 5.32 16.04
C CYS A 203 23.62 6.42 16.20
N GLU A 204 24.43 6.67 15.16
CA GLU A 204 25.41 7.75 15.14
C GLU A 204 24.73 9.13 15.23
N VAL A 205 23.70 9.36 14.42
CA VAL A 205 22.91 10.61 14.40
C VAL A 205 22.26 10.89 15.76
N VAL A 206 21.74 9.85 16.42
CA VAL A 206 21.02 9.97 17.70
C VAL A 206 21.96 9.82 18.91
N ARG A 207 23.26 9.55 18.68
CA ARG A 207 24.30 9.32 19.70
C ARG A 207 23.91 8.21 20.67
N CYS A 208 23.47 7.09 20.13
CA CYS A 208 23.05 5.94 20.92
C CYS A 208 24.25 5.11 21.39
N ALA A 209 24.22 4.56 22.62
CA ALA A 209 25.33 3.78 23.18
C ALA A 209 25.48 2.40 22.50
N SER A 210 24.33 1.80 22.16
CA SER A 210 24.23 0.58 21.37
C SER A 210 22.96 0.66 20.52
N GLY A 211 23.12 0.54 19.20
CA GLY A 211 22.00 0.48 18.26
C GLY A 211 21.36 -0.91 18.23
N PRO A 212 20.21 -1.08 17.56
CA PRO A 212 19.67 -2.41 17.27
C PRO A 212 20.74 -3.27 16.59
N VAL A 213 20.98 -4.47 17.13
CA VAL A 213 22.04 -5.37 16.67
C VAL A 213 21.54 -6.15 15.46
N THR A 214 21.87 -5.67 14.28
CA THR A 214 21.68 -6.43 13.04
C THR A 214 22.91 -7.29 12.78
N ARG A 215 22.80 -8.61 12.97
CA ARG A 215 23.73 -9.54 12.31
C ARG A 215 23.17 -9.86 10.92
N SER A 216 24.03 -10.25 9.99
CA SER A 216 23.68 -10.46 8.57
C SER A 216 22.48 -11.40 8.32
N LEU A 217 22.08 -12.22 9.30
CA LEU A 217 20.98 -13.19 9.22
C LEU A 217 19.96 -13.09 10.37
N SER A 218 20.05 -12.06 11.23
CA SER A 218 19.12 -11.87 12.36
C SER A 218 18.89 -10.40 12.69
N VAL A 219 17.63 -10.07 12.93
CA VAL A 219 17.22 -8.76 13.45
C VAL A 219 16.96 -8.93 14.94
N GLU A 220 17.87 -8.40 15.77
CA GLU A 220 17.69 -8.33 17.22
C GLU A 220 17.39 -6.89 17.62
N SER A 221 16.19 -6.66 18.18
CA SER A 221 15.81 -5.38 18.76
C SER A 221 16.30 -5.28 20.21
N LEU A 222 16.48 -4.04 20.68
CA LEU A 222 16.84 -3.70 22.04
C LEU A 222 15.75 -4.20 23.03
N GLY A 223 16.14 -5.14 23.89
CA GLY A 223 15.23 -5.83 24.83
C GLY A 223 14.83 -7.21 24.30
N ALA A 224 15.46 -8.26 24.84
CA ALA A 224 15.44 -9.64 24.36
C ALA A 224 14.08 -10.37 24.49
N HIS A 225 13.04 -9.93 23.77
CA HIS A 225 11.73 -10.60 23.79
C HIS A 225 11.31 -11.26 22.47
N ALA A 226 11.95 -10.92 21.34
CA ALA A 226 11.80 -11.68 20.10
C ALA A 226 13.00 -11.46 19.15
N SER A 227 13.65 -12.55 18.74
CA SER A 227 14.65 -12.55 17.66
C SER A 227 14.05 -13.28 16.47
N THR A 228 13.94 -12.60 15.34
CA THR A 228 13.47 -13.22 14.10
C THR A 228 14.69 -13.54 13.25
N ARG A 229 14.79 -14.81 12.85
CA ARG A 229 15.83 -15.32 11.95
C ARG A 229 15.18 -15.68 10.62
N PRO A 230 15.02 -14.73 9.68
CA PRO A 230 14.29 -14.95 8.43
C PRO A 230 14.82 -16.12 7.62
N PHE A 231 16.13 -16.39 7.68
CA PHE A 231 16.74 -17.55 7.04
C PHE A 231 16.26 -18.89 7.61
N VAL A 232 16.10 -19.01 8.94
CA VAL A 232 15.56 -20.23 9.56
C VAL A 232 14.10 -20.42 9.16
N LEU A 233 13.33 -19.34 9.12
CA LEU A 233 11.96 -19.35 8.63
C LEU A 233 11.90 -19.74 7.14
N ALA A 234 12.86 -19.28 6.33
CA ALA A 234 13.00 -19.66 4.92
C ALA A 234 13.22 -21.17 4.77
N ILE A 235 14.15 -21.73 5.54
CA ILE A 235 14.41 -23.17 5.56
C ILE A 235 13.16 -23.92 6.01
N ALA A 236 12.50 -23.49 7.09
CA ALA A 236 11.31 -24.16 7.58
C ALA A 236 10.17 -24.18 6.55
N LEU A 237 9.93 -23.05 5.87
CA LEU A 237 8.93 -22.95 4.79
C LEU A 237 9.33 -23.78 3.57
N LEU A 238 10.62 -23.82 3.21
CA LEU A 238 11.14 -24.66 2.14
C LEU A 238 10.94 -26.15 2.46
N VAL A 239 11.26 -26.57 3.69
CA VAL A 239 11.06 -27.94 4.16
C VAL A 239 9.58 -28.30 4.12
N ALA A 240 8.70 -27.44 4.64
CA ALA A 240 7.25 -27.64 4.58
C ALA A 240 6.76 -27.78 3.14
N LEU A 241 7.23 -26.93 2.22
CA LEU A 241 6.90 -27.04 0.79
C LEU A 241 7.39 -28.36 0.19
N VAL A 242 8.62 -28.77 0.48
CA VAL A 242 9.19 -30.05 0.01
C VAL A 242 8.39 -31.23 0.55
N VAL A 243 7.98 -31.22 1.82
CA VAL A 243 7.10 -32.23 2.43
C VAL A 243 5.75 -32.27 1.73
N VAL A 244 5.12 -31.12 1.46
CA VAL A 244 3.84 -31.06 0.71
C VAL A 244 4.00 -31.60 -0.71
N LEU A 245 5.10 -31.28 -1.40
CA LEU A 245 5.36 -31.77 -2.75
C LEU A 245 5.66 -33.28 -2.77
N LEU A 246 6.43 -33.79 -1.79
CA LEU A 246 6.71 -35.21 -1.62
C LEU A 246 5.44 -35.99 -1.29
N THR A 247 4.66 -35.54 -0.30
CA THR A 247 3.38 -36.16 0.06
C THR A 247 2.42 -36.15 -1.13
N ARG A 248 2.35 -35.07 -1.92
CA ARG A 248 1.57 -35.06 -3.18
C ARG A 248 2.09 -36.05 -4.24
N ARG A 249 3.41 -36.20 -4.37
CA ARG A 249 4.01 -37.17 -5.30
C ARG A 249 3.79 -38.61 -4.86
N LEU A 250 3.84 -38.87 -3.56
CA LEU A 250 3.62 -40.20 -2.96
C LEU A 250 2.13 -40.55 -2.90
N ALA A 251 1.27 -39.58 -2.61
CA ALA A 251 -0.18 -39.69 -2.61
C ALA A 251 -0.78 -39.61 -4.02
N ARG A 252 -0.08 -40.07 -5.06
CA ARG A 252 -0.60 -40.28 -6.42
C ARG A 252 -1.67 -41.39 -6.47
N ALA A 253 -2.60 -41.40 -5.52
CA ALA A 253 -3.92 -41.98 -5.69
C ALA A 253 -4.70 -41.08 -6.67
N GLY A 254 -5.32 -41.69 -7.68
CA GLY A 254 -5.83 -41.04 -8.90
C GLY A 254 -6.47 -39.66 -8.70
N VAL A 255 -5.71 -38.61 -9.02
CA VAL A 255 -6.24 -37.24 -9.09
C VAL A 255 -7.07 -37.14 -10.37
N ARG A 256 -8.40 -37.15 -10.22
CA ARG A 256 -9.32 -36.97 -11.34
C ARG A 256 -9.46 -35.48 -11.65
N GLU A 257 -9.11 -35.07 -12.87
CA GLU A 257 -9.47 -33.75 -13.37
C GLU A 257 -10.99 -33.70 -13.61
N THR A 258 -11.67 -32.81 -12.88
CA THR A 258 -13.10 -32.56 -13.02
C THR A 258 -13.32 -31.05 -13.00
N ILE A 259 -14.47 -30.61 -13.52
CA ILE A 259 -14.90 -29.23 -13.32
C ILE A 259 -15.01 -28.95 -11.82
N ALA A 260 -14.56 -27.77 -11.39
CA ALA A 260 -14.84 -27.31 -10.03
C ALA A 260 -16.36 -27.22 -9.82
N TRP A 261 -16.81 -27.40 -8.57
CA TRP A 261 -18.23 -27.37 -8.24
C TRP A 261 -18.89 -26.10 -8.77
N ALA A 262 -19.85 -26.28 -9.68
CA ALA A 262 -20.52 -25.20 -10.39
C ALA A 262 -22.00 -25.08 -10.00
N CYS A 263 -22.35 -25.53 -8.79
CA CYS A 263 -23.73 -25.57 -8.30
C CYS A 263 -24.69 -26.24 -9.30
N GLY A 264 -24.29 -27.38 -9.86
CA GLY A 264 -25.07 -28.14 -10.86
C GLY A 264 -24.99 -27.62 -12.30
N ARG A 265 -24.15 -26.61 -12.60
CA ARG A 265 -23.95 -26.13 -13.98
C ARG A 265 -22.90 -26.97 -14.71
N ALA A 266 -23.12 -27.17 -16.01
CA ALA A 266 -22.19 -27.90 -16.88
C ALA A 266 -20.87 -27.15 -17.16
N SER A 267 -20.86 -25.82 -17.02
CA SER A 267 -19.68 -25.00 -17.23
C SER A 267 -19.66 -23.81 -16.29
N LEU A 268 -18.44 -23.38 -15.94
CA LEU A 268 -18.21 -22.22 -15.10
C LEU A 268 -17.86 -21.01 -15.98
N SER A 269 -18.65 -19.95 -15.85
CA SER A 269 -18.41 -18.68 -16.56
C SER A 269 -17.72 -17.66 -15.66
N SER A 270 -17.08 -16.65 -16.25
CA SER A 270 -16.48 -15.53 -15.53
C SER A 270 -17.51 -14.70 -14.74
N ARG A 271 -18.79 -14.71 -15.15
CA ARG A 271 -19.92 -14.07 -14.45
C ARG A 271 -20.30 -14.71 -13.12
N MET A 272 -19.84 -15.94 -12.85
CA MET A 272 -20.11 -16.65 -11.59
C MET A 272 -19.07 -16.34 -10.50
N GLN A 273 -18.07 -15.52 -10.79
CA GLN A 273 -17.01 -15.15 -9.85
C GLN A 273 -17.27 -13.76 -9.27
N TYR A 274 -16.86 -13.53 -8.01
CA TYR A 274 -16.85 -12.20 -7.41
C TYR A 274 -16.08 -11.21 -8.28
N THR A 275 -16.66 -10.03 -8.53
CA THR A 275 -15.98 -8.89 -9.14
C THR A 275 -15.13 -8.15 -8.09
N ALA A 276 -14.22 -7.29 -8.54
CA ALA A 276 -13.41 -6.47 -7.66
C ALA A 276 -14.29 -5.52 -6.83
N THR A 277 -15.38 -5.02 -7.44
CA THR A 277 -16.40 -4.23 -6.75
C THR A 277 -17.12 -5.04 -5.67
N SER A 278 -17.64 -6.23 -5.99
CA SER A 278 -18.33 -7.08 -4.99
C SER A 278 -17.40 -7.56 -3.87
N PHE A 279 -16.10 -7.70 -4.12
CA PHE A 279 -15.13 -8.06 -3.09
C PHE A 279 -14.87 -6.93 -2.10
N ALA A 280 -14.88 -5.68 -2.56
CA ALA A 280 -14.68 -4.50 -1.70
C ALA A 280 -15.94 -4.13 -0.91
N GLU A 281 -17.11 -4.55 -1.38
CA GLU A 281 -18.40 -4.13 -0.89
C GLU A 281 -18.64 -4.33 0.63
N PRO A 282 -18.27 -5.47 1.25
CA PRO A 282 -18.45 -5.65 2.69
C PRO A 282 -17.61 -4.67 3.51
N VAL A 283 -16.40 -4.37 3.05
CA VAL A 283 -15.48 -3.43 3.72
C VAL A 283 -16.02 -2.01 3.60
N GLU A 284 -16.50 -1.63 2.42
CA GLU A 284 -17.12 -0.33 2.19
C GLU A 284 -18.38 -0.11 3.04
N ARG A 285 -19.15 -1.17 3.34
CA ARG A 285 -20.28 -1.08 4.27
C ARG A 285 -19.83 -0.80 5.71
N VAL A 286 -18.78 -1.47 6.17
CA VAL A 286 -18.25 -1.26 7.53
C VAL A 286 -17.75 0.17 7.72
N PHE A 287 -17.13 0.74 6.68
CA PHE A 287 -16.61 2.11 6.69
C PHE A 287 -17.52 3.13 6.00
N VAL A 288 -18.84 2.88 5.93
CA VAL A 288 -19.77 3.75 5.18
C VAL A 288 -19.76 5.18 5.68
N ASP A 289 -19.66 5.39 7.00
CA ASP A 289 -19.65 6.72 7.62
C ASP A 289 -18.38 7.52 7.29
N VAL A 290 -17.27 6.81 7.04
CA VAL A 290 -15.96 7.40 6.74
C VAL A 290 -15.77 7.61 5.23
N VAL A 291 -16.07 6.58 4.43
CA VAL A 291 -15.83 6.57 2.98
C VAL A 291 -16.94 7.29 2.22
N GLN A 292 -18.16 7.34 2.77
CA GLN A 292 -19.35 7.96 2.16
C GLN A 292 -19.52 7.62 0.66
N PRO A 293 -19.54 6.33 0.30
CA PRO A 293 -19.53 5.94 -1.10
C PRO A 293 -20.85 6.30 -1.80
N ARG A 294 -20.78 7.00 -2.93
CA ARG A 294 -21.94 7.28 -3.78
C ARG A 294 -22.15 6.12 -4.76
N ALA A 295 -23.34 5.55 -4.76
CA ALA A 295 -23.75 4.56 -5.75
C ALA A 295 -24.80 5.22 -6.64
N ASP A 296 -24.49 5.35 -7.93
CA ASP A 296 -25.50 5.73 -8.91
C ASP A 296 -26.07 4.45 -9.52
N LEU A 297 -27.40 4.35 -9.47
CA LEU A 297 -28.14 3.20 -9.97
C LEU A 297 -28.85 3.64 -11.24
N ASP A 298 -28.30 3.27 -12.39
CA ASP A 298 -28.98 3.43 -13.68
C ASP A 298 -30.11 2.40 -13.75
N ILE A 299 -31.28 2.77 -13.23
CA ILE A 299 -32.52 2.01 -13.35
C ILE A 299 -33.12 2.34 -14.71
N VAL A 300 -32.92 1.46 -15.70
CA VAL A 300 -33.64 1.54 -16.97
C VAL A 300 -34.74 0.48 -16.96
N GLY A 301 -35.98 0.93 -16.81
CA GLY A 301 -37.19 0.12 -16.95
C GLY A 301 -38.45 0.97 -16.82
N GLU A 302 -39.18 1.11 -17.93
CA GLU A 302 -40.56 1.60 -17.92
C GLU A 302 -41.43 0.66 -17.07
N GLU A 303 -42.39 1.28 -16.36
CA GLU A 303 -43.44 0.59 -15.62
C GLU A 303 -44.26 -0.31 -16.54
N THR A 304 -43.85 -1.56 -16.77
CA THR A 304 -44.80 -2.57 -17.23
C THR A 304 -44.40 -3.97 -16.80
N ARG A 305 -45.22 -4.52 -15.88
CA ARG A 305 -45.18 -5.84 -15.25
C ARG A 305 -44.12 -6.09 -14.16
N ARG A 306 -44.65 -6.64 -13.06
CA ARG A 306 -44.04 -6.96 -11.75
C ARG A 306 -42.82 -7.90 -11.74
N GLU A 307 -42.15 -8.15 -12.85
CA GLU A 307 -41.09 -9.15 -12.90
C GLU A 307 -39.80 -8.56 -13.50
N GLN A 308 -38.80 -8.42 -12.62
CA GLN A 308 -37.39 -8.15 -12.90
C GLN A 308 -37.04 -6.74 -13.39
N GLN A 309 -36.91 -5.82 -12.44
CA GLN A 309 -36.00 -4.68 -12.59
C GLN A 309 -34.56 -5.21 -12.67
N VAL A 310 -34.03 -5.32 -13.89
CA VAL A 310 -32.62 -5.69 -14.12
C VAL A 310 -31.80 -4.40 -14.14
N ALA A 311 -31.19 -4.04 -13.01
CA ALA A 311 -30.19 -2.98 -12.97
C ALA A 311 -29.05 -3.34 -13.94
N ARG A 312 -28.91 -2.58 -15.04
CA ARG A 312 -27.91 -2.85 -16.09
C ARG A 312 -26.54 -2.25 -15.77
N GLY A 313 -26.48 -1.22 -14.93
CA GLY A 313 -25.25 -0.54 -14.56
C GLY A 313 -25.22 -0.24 -13.06
N TYR A 314 -24.17 -0.71 -12.38
CA TYR A 314 -23.81 -0.26 -11.05
C TYR A 314 -22.52 0.55 -11.20
N ARG A 315 -22.63 1.87 -11.12
CA ARG A 315 -21.46 2.76 -11.12
C ARG A 315 -21.32 3.34 -9.73
N ARG A 316 -20.30 2.88 -9.01
CA ARG A 316 -19.96 3.41 -7.68
C ARG A 316 -18.77 4.35 -7.83
N GLU A 317 -19.00 5.62 -7.54
CA GLU A 317 -17.93 6.62 -7.48
C GLU A 317 -17.65 6.94 -6.01
N SER A 318 -16.42 6.69 -5.59
CA SER A 318 -15.90 7.13 -4.30
C SER A 318 -15.14 8.43 -4.51
N ASP A 319 -15.83 9.55 -4.28
CA ASP A 319 -15.19 10.86 -4.16
C ASP A 319 -14.40 10.94 -2.85
N ASP A 320 -13.17 11.42 -2.91
CA ASP A 320 -12.35 11.62 -1.71
C ASP A 320 -13.05 12.64 -0.77
N VAL A 321 -13.40 12.18 0.43
CA VAL A 321 -14.10 12.97 1.44
C VAL A 321 -13.25 14.15 1.90
N VAL A 322 -11.93 13.96 2.03
CA VAL A 322 -10.99 15.01 2.42
C VAL A 322 -10.88 16.04 1.31
N GLU A 323 -10.82 15.60 0.06
CA GLU A 323 -10.81 16.53 -1.07
C GLU A 323 -12.07 17.40 -1.09
N ARG A 324 -13.23 16.77 -0.92
CA ARG A 324 -14.54 17.45 -0.92
C ARG A 324 -14.72 18.40 0.27
N LEU A 325 -14.35 17.98 1.49
CA LEU A 325 -14.62 18.73 2.72
C LEU A 325 -13.53 19.72 3.10
N LEU A 326 -12.27 19.48 2.71
CA LEU A 326 -11.14 20.31 3.10
C LEU A 326 -10.53 21.05 1.90
N TYR A 327 -10.14 20.32 0.84
CA TYR A 327 -9.40 20.93 -0.27
C TYR A 327 -10.28 21.85 -1.13
N GLN A 328 -11.44 21.37 -1.59
CA GLN A 328 -12.33 22.14 -2.46
C GLN A 328 -12.74 23.49 -1.84
N PRO A 329 -13.15 23.57 -0.56
CA PRO A 329 -13.43 24.87 0.07
C PRO A 329 -12.21 25.78 0.16
N VAL A 330 -11.03 25.24 0.52
CA VAL A 330 -9.80 26.03 0.64
C VAL A 330 -9.38 26.57 -0.74
N ILE A 331 -9.44 25.75 -1.78
CA ILE A 331 -9.13 26.13 -3.16
C ILE A 331 -10.10 27.21 -3.64
N GLU A 332 -11.40 27.06 -3.37
CA GLU A 332 -12.39 28.06 -3.74
C GLU A 332 -12.17 29.39 -3.00
N VAL A 333 -11.81 29.36 -1.71
CA VAL A 333 -11.41 30.55 -0.96
C VAL A 333 -10.16 31.20 -1.55
N ALA A 334 -9.14 30.40 -1.88
CA ALA A 334 -7.91 30.89 -2.51
C ALA A 334 -8.20 31.54 -3.88
N HIS A 335 -9.05 30.94 -4.70
CA HIS A 335 -9.48 31.52 -5.97
C HIS A 335 -10.31 32.80 -5.78
N ARG A 336 -11.18 32.86 -4.77
CA ARG A 336 -11.91 34.10 -4.43
C ARG A 336 -10.95 35.22 -4.03
N LEU A 337 -9.97 34.93 -3.19
CA LEU A 337 -8.95 35.90 -2.80
C LEU A 337 -8.11 36.34 -4.00
N GLY A 338 -7.68 35.40 -4.85
CA GLY A 338 -6.94 35.72 -6.08
C GLY A 338 -7.74 36.59 -7.07
N ARG A 339 -9.03 36.30 -7.24
CA ARG A 339 -9.95 37.12 -8.07
C ARG A 339 -10.12 38.53 -7.50
N ARG A 340 -10.19 38.69 -6.18
CA ARG A 340 -10.25 40.00 -5.53
C ARG A 340 -8.93 40.76 -5.62
N ALA A 341 -7.80 40.07 -5.46
CA ALA A 341 -6.48 40.68 -5.57
C ALA A 341 -6.20 41.23 -6.99
N ARG A 342 -6.80 40.63 -8.04
CA ARG A 342 -6.76 41.19 -9.40
C ARG A 342 -7.30 42.61 -9.52
N VAL A 343 -8.23 43.01 -8.64
CA VAL A 343 -8.76 44.39 -8.61
C VAL A 343 -7.68 45.39 -8.19
N LEU A 344 -6.69 44.98 -7.40
CA LEU A 344 -5.56 45.82 -7.00
C LEU A 344 -4.60 46.10 -8.18
N ALA A 345 -4.58 45.23 -9.19
CA ALA A 345 -3.79 45.41 -10.41
C ALA A 345 -4.57 46.20 -11.48
N SER A 346 -5.04 47.40 -11.11
CA SER A 346 -5.91 48.23 -11.95
C SER A 346 -5.18 48.97 -13.09
N GLY A 347 -3.84 48.89 -13.14
CA GLY A 347 -3.00 49.56 -14.15
C GLY A 347 -2.74 51.05 -13.92
N GLY A 348 -3.32 51.65 -12.87
CA GLY A 348 -3.14 53.06 -12.54
C GLY A 348 -1.87 53.32 -11.73
N VAL A 349 -0.95 54.13 -12.26
CA VAL A 349 0.32 54.50 -11.59
C VAL A 349 0.09 55.15 -10.22
N ASN A 350 -0.94 56.00 -10.09
CA ASN A 350 -1.27 56.69 -8.83
C ASN A 350 -1.71 55.73 -7.72
N LEU A 351 -2.44 54.66 -8.05
CA LEU A 351 -2.86 53.65 -7.09
C LEU A 351 -1.65 52.84 -6.57
N TYR A 352 -0.71 52.51 -7.45
CA TYR A 352 0.53 51.83 -7.05
C TYR A 352 1.42 52.70 -6.15
N ALA A 353 1.53 54.00 -6.44
CA ALA A 353 2.23 54.93 -5.56
C ALA A 353 1.56 55.01 -4.17
N GLY A 354 0.22 55.03 -4.11
CA GLY A 354 -0.55 54.96 -2.87
C GLY A 354 -0.29 53.68 -2.07
N TYR A 355 -0.30 52.51 -2.72
CA TYR A 355 0.04 51.25 -2.07
C TYR A 355 1.46 51.25 -1.52
N GLY A 356 2.42 51.79 -2.28
CA GLY A 356 3.81 51.92 -1.85
C GLY A 356 3.96 52.81 -0.61
N PHE A 357 3.27 53.95 -0.56
CA PHE A 357 3.28 54.85 0.59
C PHE A 357 2.69 54.20 1.85
N VAL A 358 1.55 53.50 1.72
CA VAL A 358 0.93 52.76 2.83
C VAL A 358 1.84 51.62 3.32
N ALA A 359 2.46 50.88 2.41
CA ALA A 359 3.41 49.83 2.78
C ALA A 359 4.62 50.38 3.53
N LEU A 360 5.13 51.55 3.10
CA LEU A 360 6.24 52.24 3.78
C LEU A 360 5.84 52.67 5.20
N LEU A 361 4.63 53.23 5.38
CA LEU A 361 4.12 53.59 6.70
C LEU A 361 3.99 52.38 7.63
N ILE A 362 3.46 51.26 7.11
CA ILE A 362 3.35 50.01 7.88
C ILE A 362 4.73 49.51 8.29
N LEU A 363 5.69 49.48 7.35
CA LEU A 363 7.06 49.06 7.62
C LEU A 363 7.70 49.94 8.69
N LEU A 364 7.51 51.26 8.61
CA LEU A 364 8.04 52.21 9.58
C LEU A 364 7.47 51.93 10.98
N VAL A 365 6.16 51.69 11.09
CA VAL A 365 5.51 51.38 12.36
C VAL A 365 6.03 50.06 12.95
N VAL A 366 6.20 49.04 12.12
CA VAL A 366 6.70 47.72 12.55
C VAL A 366 8.16 47.78 13.00
N VAL A 367 9.01 48.54 12.29
CA VAL A 367 10.44 48.70 12.62
C VAL A 367 10.66 49.67 13.79
N SER A 368 9.75 50.62 14.01
CA SER A 368 9.81 51.56 15.15
C SER A 368 9.37 50.96 16.49
N ARG A 369 8.90 49.70 16.50
CA ARG A 369 8.58 48.92 17.70
C ARG A 369 9.73 47.97 18.06
#